data_AF-A0A7K5UUK3-F1
#
_entry.id   AF-A0A7K5UUK3-F1
#
_cell.length_a   1.000
_cell.length_b   1.000
_cell.length_c   1.000
_cell.angle_alpha   90.00
_cell.angle_beta   90.00
_cell.angle_gamma   90.00
#
_symmetry.space_group_name_H-M   'P 1'
#
loop_
_entity.id
_entity.type
_entity.pdbx_description
1 polymer ?
#
loop_
_entity_poly.entity_id
_entity_poly.type
_entity_poly.pdbx_seq_one_letter_code
_entity_poly.pdbx_strand_id
1 'polypeptide(L)'
;MAAQNCRKRKLDTILNLERDVEELQRDKSKLLREKVEFLKSIRQMKQKVQSLYQEVFGRLRDEQGRPYSPSQYALQYGSDGSVLLIPRAAPAPPPARRQERKQKDRRK
;
A
#
# COMPACT_ATOMS: atom_id res chain seq x y z
N MET A 1 -52.80 -25.88 18.39
CA MET A 1 -52.43 -25.01 17.25
C MET A 1 -51.25 -24.07 17.56
N ALA A 2 -51.24 -23.30 18.65
CA ALA A 2 -50.17 -22.31 18.93
C ALA A 2 -48.74 -22.92 19.03
N ALA A 3 -48.59 -24.05 19.71
CA ALA A 3 -47.28 -24.72 19.86
C ALA A 3 -46.70 -25.24 18.52
N GLN A 4 -47.55 -25.72 17.62
CA GLN A 4 -47.14 -26.18 16.29
C GLN A 4 -46.67 -25.03 15.40
N ASN A 5 -47.37 -23.89 15.45
CA ASN A 5 -46.96 -22.68 14.72
C ASN A 5 -45.64 -22.10 15.27
N CYS A 6 -45.43 -22.14 16.59
CA CYS A 6 -44.16 -21.77 17.18
C CYS A 6 -43.02 -22.68 16.70
N ARG A 7 -43.23 -24.00 16.71
CA ARG A 7 -42.27 -24.98 16.19
C ARG A 7 -41.96 -24.75 14.71
N LYS A 8 -42.98 -24.51 13.89
CA LYS A 8 -42.82 -24.21 12.46
C LYS A 8 -41.97 -22.96 12.25
N ARG A 9 -42.33 -21.84 12.89
CA ARG A 9 -41.56 -20.59 12.79
C ARG A 9 -40.11 -20.76 13.23
N LYS A 10 -39.85 -21.50 14.32
CA LYS A 10 -38.50 -21.76 14.80
C LYS A 10 -37.68 -22.53 13.77
N LEU A 11 -38.26 -23.56 13.15
CA LEU A 11 -37.61 -24.33 12.08
C LEU A 11 -37.35 -23.45 10.85
N ASP A 12 -38.34 -22.67 10.41
CA ASP A 12 -38.18 -21.76 9.28
C ASP A 12 -37.06 -20.73 9.53
N THR A 13 -36.97 -20.20 10.75
CA THR A 13 -35.87 -19.30 11.14
C THR A 13 -34.51 -19.99 11.11
N ILE A 14 -34.42 -21.22 11.62
CA ILE A 14 -33.15 -21.99 11.58
C ILE A 14 -32.71 -22.19 10.12
N LEU A 15 -33.62 -22.64 9.25
CA LEU A 15 -33.32 -22.87 7.84
C LEU A 15 -32.94 -21.58 7.08
N ASN A 16 -33.57 -20.46 7.41
CA ASN A 16 -33.18 -19.16 6.86
C ASN A 16 -31.76 -18.80 7.29
N LEU A 17 -31.46 -18.89 8.58
CA LEU A 17 -30.13 -18.56 9.11
C LEU A 17 -29.04 -19.46 8.52
N GLU A 18 -29.31 -20.75 8.32
CA GLU A 18 -28.38 -21.66 7.65
C GLU A 18 -28.06 -21.20 6.22
N ARG A 19 -29.08 -20.80 5.44
CA ARG A 19 -28.88 -20.24 4.10
C ARG A 19 -28.11 -18.93 4.12
N ASP A 20 -28.44 -18.02 5.03
CA ASP A 20 -27.77 -16.72 5.16
C ASP A 20 -26.28 -16.92 5.51
N VAL A 21 -25.97 -17.88 6.40
CA VAL A 21 -24.58 -18.23 6.74
C VAL A 21 -23.84 -18.79 5.52
N GLU A 22 -24.46 -19.67 4.74
CA GLU A 22 -23.86 -20.19 3.51
C GLU A 22 -23.59 -19.08 2.48
N GLU A 23 -24.53 -18.16 2.29
CA GLU A 23 -24.38 -17.02 1.40
C GLU A 23 -23.22 -16.12 1.85
N LEU A 24 -23.19 -15.75 3.13
CA LEU A 24 -22.11 -14.95 3.70
C LEU A 24 -20.74 -15.62 3.56
N GLN A 25 -20.66 -16.95 3.66
CA GLN A 25 -19.41 -17.69 3.44
C GLN A 25 -18.96 -17.64 1.97
N ARG A 26 -19.90 -17.76 1.02
CA ARG A 26 -19.61 -17.62 -0.42
C ARG A 26 -19.12 -16.21 -0.75
N ASP A 27 -19.80 -15.19 -0.23
CA ASP A 27 -19.42 -13.79 -0.43
C ASP A 27 -18.06 -13.46 0.19
N LYS A 28 -17.81 -13.91 1.42
CA LYS A 28 -16.48 -13.80 2.04
C LYS A 28 -15.39 -14.41 1.15
N SER A 29 -15.64 -15.59 0.61
CA SER A 29 -14.69 -16.29 -0.26
C SER A 29 -14.45 -15.53 -1.57
N LYS A 30 -15.51 -14.96 -2.17
CA LYS A 30 -15.42 -14.10 -3.35
C LYS A 30 -14.60 -12.84 -3.08
N LEU A 31 -14.91 -12.12 -2.00
CA LEU A 31 -14.19 -10.90 -1.59
C LEU A 31 -12.71 -11.16 -1.31
N LEU A 32 -12.36 -12.31 -0.71
CA LEU A 32 -10.95 -12.67 -0.50
C LEU A 32 -10.20 -12.89 -1.82
N ARG A 33 -10.83 -13.51 -2.83
CA ARG A 33 -10.24 -13.68 -4.16
C ARG A 33 -10.06 -12.34 -4.86
N GLU A 34 -11.07 -11.48 -4.83
CA GLU A 34 -11.01 -10.14 -5.39
C GLU A 34 -9.89 -9.32 -4.75
N LYS A 35 -9.78 -9.35 -3.41
CA LYS A 35 -8.69 -8.67 -2.68
C LYS A 35 -7.31 -9.10 -3.18
N VAL A 36 -7.10 -10.40 -3.43
CA VAL A 36 -5.82 -10.90 -3.94
C VAL A 36 -5.53 -10.36 -5.34
N GLU A 37 -6.53 -10.37 -6.24
CA GLU A 37 -6.39 -9.81 -7.59
C GLU A 37 -6.14 -8.30 -7.57
N PHE A 38 -6.82 -7.55 -6.71
CA PHE A 38 -6.56 -6.12 -6.53
C PHE A 38 -5.12 -5.84 -6.06
N LEU A 39 -4.61 -6.59 -5.09
CA LEU A 39 -3.23 -6.45 -4.62
C LEU A 39 -2.21 -6.77 -5.72
N LYS A 40 -2.50 -7.77 -6.56
CA LYS A 40 -1.68 -8.10 -7.73
C LYS A 40 -1.69 -6.96 -8.76
N SER A 41 -2.86 -6.41 -9.07
CA SER A 41 -3.01 -5.28 -9.98
C SER A 41 -2.26 -4.03 -9.49
N ILE A 42 -2.40 -3.69 -8.20
CA ILE A 42 -1.67 -2.57 -7.58
C ILE A 42 -0.15 -2.78 -7.71
N ARG A 43 0.34 -4.00 -7.44
CA ARG A 43 1.77 -4.32 -7.58
C ARG A 43 2.25 -4.13 -9.03
N GLN A 44 1.50 -4.62 -10.00
CA GLN A 44 1.82 -4.46 -11.41
C GLN A 44 1.82 -2.98 -11.84
N MET A 45 0.83 -2.21 -11.38
CA MET A 45 0.78 -0.78 -11.68
C MET A 45 1.97 -0.03 -11.09
N LYS A 46 2.35 -0.33 -9.84
CA LYS A 46 3.54 0.23 -9.19
C LYS A 46 4.81 -0.07 -9.99
N GLN A 47 4.96 -1.30 -10.49
CA GLN A 47 6.09 -1.68 -11.35
C GLN A 47 6.09 -0.90 -12.66
N LYS A 48 4.94 -0.76 -13.32
CA LYS A 48 4.81 0.03 -14.56
C LYS A 48 5.18 1.49 -14.35
N VAL A 49 4.65 2.11 -13.29
CA VAL A 49 4.98 3.50 -12.94
C VAL A 49 6.47 3.66 -12.64
N GLN A 50 7.08 2.72 -11.91
CA GLN A 50 8.52 2.76 -11.63
C GLN A 50 9.35 2.61 -12.90
N SER A 51 8.96 1.74 -13.84
CA SER A 51 9.62 1.59 -15.13
C SER A 51 9.53 2.89 -15.95
N LEU A 52 8.35 3.51 -16.01
CA LEU A 52 8.17 4.79 -16.70
C LEU A 52 9.00 5.90 -16.05
N TYR A 53 9.06 5.92 -14.72
CA TYR A 53 9.89 6.88 -13.98
C TYR A 53 11.37 6.73 -14.37
N GLN A 54 11.88 5.50 -14.43
CA GLN A 54 13.26 5.22 -14.87
C GLN A 54 13.49 5.61 -16.33
N GLU A 55 12.55 5.31 -17.23
CA GLU A 55 12.65 5.66 -18.65
C GLU A 55 12.72 7.17 -18.84
N VAL A 56 11.83 7.92 -18.18
CA VAL A 56 11.79 9.38 -18.26
C VAL A 56 13.10 9.97 -17.74
N PHE A 57 13.55 9.59 -16.55
CA PHE A 57 14.84 10.06 -16.02
C PHE A 57 16.04 9.64 -16.88
N GLY A 58 15.97 8.46 -17.52
CA GLY A 58 16.98 8.00 -18.47
C GLY A 58 17.14 8.92 -19.68
N ARG A 59 16.07 9.62 -20.08
CA ARG A 59 16.06 10.56 -21.22
C ARG A 59 16.18 12.03 -20.83
N LEU A 60 15.82 12.40 -19.61
CA LEU A 60 15.88 13.79 -19.14
C LEU A 60 17.34 14.28 -19.06
N ARG A 61 17.60 15.43 -19.70
CA ARG A 61 18.89 16.14 -19.67
C ARG A 61 18.67 17.61 -19.35
N ASP A 62 19.63 18.23 -18.68
CA ASP A 62 19.68 19.68 -18.48
C ASP A 62 20.12 20.40 -19.78
N GLU A 63 20.17 21.73 -19.76
CA GLU A 63 20.57 22.52 -20.93
C GLU A 63 22.02 22.27 -21.37
N GLN A 64 22.85 21.74 -20.49
CA GLN A 64 24.23 21.35 -20.78
C GLN A 64 24.33 19.87 -21.23
N GLY A 65 23.19 19.18 -21.40
CA GLY A 65 23.15 17.78 -21.82
C GLY A 65 23.47 16.77 -20.72
N ARG A 66 23.53 17.18 -19.45
CA ARG A 66 23.81 16.29 -18.31
C ARG A 66 22.53 15.60 -17.82
N PRO A 67 22.59 14.31 -17.45
CA PRO A 67 21.43 13.59 -16.95
C PRO A 67 20.96 14.11 -15.59
N TYR A 68 19.63 14.20 -15.42
CA TYR A 68 19.04 14.45 -14.12
C TYR A 68 19.12 13.20 -13.24
N SER A 69 19.57 13.37 -12.00
CA SER A 69 19.59 12.26 -11.03
C SER A 69 18.21 12.09 -10.37
N PRO A 70 17.63 10.87 -10.36
CA PRO A 70 16.39 10.59 -9.64
C PRO A 70 16.52 10.71 -8.11
N SER A 71 17.75 10.75 -7.57
CA SER A 71 18.00 10.98 -6.13
C SER A 71 17.94 12.46 -5.74
N GLN A 72 18.16 13.36 -6.70
CA GLN A 72 18.19 14.81 -6.49
C GLN A 72 16.95 15.50 -7.03
N TYR A 73 16.21 14.86 -7.94
CA TYR A 73 15.02 15.43 -8.57
C TYR A 73 13.87 14.43 -8.54
N ALA A 74 12.64 14.94 -8.60
CA ALA A 74 11.41 14.18 -8.67
C ALA A 74 10.46 14.78 -9.71
N LEU A 75 9.59 13.94 -10.27
CA LEU A 75 8.49 14.40 -11.12
C LEU A 75 7.28 14.64 -10.23
N GLN A 76 6.69 15.83 -10.35
CA GLN A 76 5.45 16.21 -9.70
C GLN A 76 4.36 16.33 -10.75
N TYR A 77 3.21 15.74 -10.48
CA TYR A 77 2.03 15.84 -11.33
C TYR A 77 1.13 16.97 -10.83
N GLY A 78 0.86 17.94 -11.69
CA GLY A 78 -0.11 18.99 -11.46
C GLY A 78 -1.54 18.48 -11.59
N SER A 79 -2.51 19.19 -11.00
CA SER A 79 -3.93 18.88 -11.12
C SER A 79 -4.48 19.08 -12.53
N ASP A 80 -3.77 19.86 -13.35
CA ASP A 80 -4.04 20.13 -14.76
C ASP A 80 -3.42 19.08 -15.71
N GLY A 81 -2.76 18.06 -15.16
CA GLY A 81 -2.07 17.03 -15.95
C GLY A 81 -0.65 17.43 -16.38
N SER A 82 -0.16 18.60 -15.97
CA SER A 82 1.24 18.98 -16.19
C SER A 82 2.21 18.09 -15.39
N VAL A 83 3.43 17.93 -15.89
CA VAL A 83 4.51 17.22 -15.20
C VAL A 83 5.68 18.16 -15.01
N LEU A 84 6.01 18.43 -13.75
CA LEU A 84 7.07 19.35 -13.34
C LEU A 84 8.25 18.58 -12.76
N LEU A 85 9.47 19.00 -13.09
CA LEU A 85 10.69 18.47 -12.47
C LEU A 85 11.05 19.35 -11.26
N ILE A 86 11.02 18.76 -10.07
CA ILE A 86 11.29 19.47 -8.81
C ILE A 86 12.54 18.89 -8.12
N PRO A 87 13.43 19.72 -7.55
CA PRO A 87 14.50 19.23 -6.69
C PRO A 87 13.95 18.54 -5.44
N ARG A 88 14.55 17.42 -5.03
CA ARG A 88 14.32 16.79 -3.74
C ARG A 88 15.07 17.60 -2.68
N ALA A 89 14.41 17.89 -1.56
CA ALA A 89 15.08 18.50 -0.41
C ALA A 89 16.30 17.64 0.00
N ALA A 90 17.41 18.30 0.35
CA ALA A 90 18.65 17.61 0.67
C ALA A 90 18.42 16.57 1.78
N PRO A 91 19.05 15.37 1.70
CA PRO A 91 19.03 14.44 2.81
C PRO A 91 19.63 15.14 4.03
N ALA A 92 18.85 15.21 5.12
CA ALA A 92 19.33 15.74 6.39
C ALA A 92 20.62 14.99 6.79
N PRO A 93 21.65 15.68 7.30
CA PRO A 93 22.89 15.02 7.69
C PRO A 93 22.61 13.92 8.73
N PRO A 94 23.30 12.77 8.66
CA PRO A 94 23.10 11.71 9.63
C PRO A 94 23.42 12.24 11.05
N PRO A 95 22.64 11.87 12.08
CA PRO A 95 22.91 12.31 13.43
C PRO A 95 24.30 11.85 13.86
N ALA A 96 25.13 12.79 14.34
CA ALA A 96 26.47 12.51 14.85
C ALA A 96 26.40 11.46 15.96
N ARG A 97 27.06 10.31 15.75
CA ARG A 97 27.17 9.24 16.74
C ARG A 97 27.90 9.78 17.98
N ARG A 98 27.16 10.04 19.06
CA ARG A 98 27.73 10.26 20.40
C ARG A 98 28.46 8.99 20.82
N GLN A 99 29.78 9.04 20.91
CA GLN A 99 30.58 7.99 21.53
C GLN A 99 30.36 8.08 23.05
N GLU A 100 29.59 7.14 23.60
CA GLU A 100 29.52 6.96 25.05
C GLU A 100 30.89 6.51 25.57
N ARG A 101 31.56 7.39 26.30
CA ARG A 101 32.76 7.05 27.08
C ARG A 101 32.36 6.12 28.21
N LYS A 102 32.65 4.82 28.06
CA LYS A 102 32.59 3.82 29.14
C LYS A 102 33.43 4.30 30.33
N GLN A 103 32.78 4.68 31.43
CA GLN A 103 33.42 4.82 32.73
C GLN A 103 33.58 3.41 33.32
N LYS A 104 34.83 2.93 33.32
CA LYS A 104 35.24 1.67 33.96
C LYS A 104 35.33 1.90 35.46
N ASP A 105 34.29 1.55 36.19
CA ASP A 105 34.31 1.55 37.66
C ASP A 105 35.27 0.45 38.14
N ARG A 106 36.41 0.87 38.70
CA ARG A 106 37.29 0.03 39.52
C ARG A 106 36.83 0.23 40.96
N ARG A 107 36.18 -0.77 41.55
CA ARG A 107 36.13 -0.90 43.01
C ARG A 107 36.90 -2.16 43.42
N LYS A 108 38.01 -1.91 44.10
CA LYS A 108 38.67 -2.81 45.04
C LYS A 108 38.00 -2.60 46.39
#